data_AF-A0A218USV4-F1
#
_entry.id   AF-A0A218USV4-F1
#
_cell.length_a   1.000
_cell.length_b   1.000
_cell.length_c   1.000
_cell.angle_alpha   90.00
_cell.angle_beta   90.00
_cell.angle_gamma   90.00
#
_symmetry.space_group_name_H-M   'P 1'
#
loop_
_entity.id
_entity.type
_entity.pdbx_description
1 polymer ?
#
loop_
_entity_poly.entity_id
_entity_poly.type
_entity_poly.pdbx_seq_one_letter_code
_entity_poly.pdbx_strand_id
1 'polypeptide(L)'
;MSARRRRRAATEQEEEEEEEEAAEEAGSDKLLDSLVLHLISDDVEQAGGWLQEVDFNEVDLEERLHEVDLRSDLDVPDVPPPTDSTPEILKRALSGLSARWKNWWIRGILSLAMISGFFLIIYLGSFMLMLLVLSIQVKCYHEIITIGYRVYHSYDLPWFRSLSWYFLLCVNYFFYGETVADYFATFVQRREQLQFLIRYHRFISFALYLTGFCMFVLSLVKKHYRLQFYMFAWTHVTLLITVTQSHLVIQNLFEGMIWFLVPISSVICNDITAYIFGFFFGRTPLIKVGLPVFCLKGAQLLNLGQMQPEASSSLQTAAADGMGALPFLKLATGTNQNFSYFLAQHQYFVCPVEYNSETNRFVTECEPSELFQMKKYSVPPLIQAVLGWETVNMYPFQMHSFALSTFASLIGPFGGFFASGFKRAFKIKDFADTIPGHGGIMDRFDCQYLMATFVHVYITSFIRGPNPSKLLKQLLILQPEQQLSVYKTLKSHLVEKGILQPSLRG
;
A
#
# COMPACT_ATOMS: atom_id res chain seq x y z
N MET A 1 12.01 -69.24 11.86
CA MET A 1 13.16 -68.50 11.30
C MET A 1 12.91 -67.90 9.91
N SER A 2 12.10 -68.51 9.04
CA SER A 2 11.83 -68.03 7.66
C SER A 2 11.10 -66.67 7.58
N ALA A 3 10.10 -66.42 8.43
CA ALA A 3 9.30 -65.18 8.37
C ALA A 3 10.05 -63.92 8.87
N ARG A 4 10.98 -64.07 9.83
CA ARG A 4 11.80 -62.95 10.34
C ARG A 4 12.86 -62.49 9.33
N ARG A 5 13.40 -63.41 8.53
CA ARG A 5 14.34 -63.08 7.45
C ARG A 5 13.65 -62.35 6.29
N ARG A 6 12.42 -62.74 5.95
CA ARG A 6 11.63 -62.04 4.91
C ARG A 6 11.22 -60.63 5.30
N ARG A 7 10.94 -60.38 6.59
CA ARG A 7 10.65 -59.02 7.06
C ARG A 7 11.89 -58.12 7.06
N ARG A 8 13.06 -58.63 7.47
CA ARG A 8 14.31 -57.86 7.38
C ARG A 8 14.68 -57.52 5.94
N ALA A 9 14.56 -58.46 5.01
CA ALA A 9 14.83 -58.22 3.60
C ALA A 9 13.84 -57.21 2.97
N ALA A 10 12.58 -57.18 3.42
CA ALA A 10 11.61 -56.18 2.95
C ALA A 10 11.89 -54.78 3.51
N THR A 11 12.33 -54.69 4.78
CA THR A 11 12.71 -53.40 5.38
C THR A 11 14.02 -52.86 4.83
N GLU A 12 14.98 -53.74 4.51
CA GLU A 12 16.24 -53.37 3.84
C GLU A 12 15.99 -52.91 2.39
N GLN A 13 14.98 -53.47 1.70
CA GLN A 13 14.57 -52.99 0.37
C GLN A 13 13.80 -51.66 0.40
N GLU A 14 12.95 -51.43 1.41
CA GLU A 14 12.27 -50.13 1.60
C GLU A 14 13.27 -49.02 2.00
N GLU A 15 14.29 -49.33 2.82
CA GLU A 15 15.36 -48.37 3.14
C GLU A 15 16.26 -48.06 1.93
N GLU A 16 16.56 -49.05 1.07
CA GLU A 16 17.30 -48.80 -0.19
C GLU A 16 16.48 -47.98 -1.21
N GLU A 17 15.16 -48.21 -1.32
CA GLU A 17 14.28 -47.39 -2.17
C GLU A 17 14.12 -45.95 -1.65
N GLU A 18 14.00 -45.72 -0.34
CA GLU A 18 13.96 -44.37 0.24
C GLU A 18 15.31 -43.64 0.12
N GLU A 19 16.44 -44.34 0.20
CA GLU A 19 17.77 -43.74 0.02
C GLU A 19 18.08 -43.42 -1.45
N GLU A 20 17.57 -44.22 -2.40
CA GLU A 20 17.66 -43.98 -3.84
C GLU A 20 16.74 -42.82 -4.28
N GLU A 21 15.52 -42.73 -3.74
CA GLU A 21 14.58 -41.63 -3.99
C GLU A 21 15.08 -40.31 -3.37
N ALA A 22 15.67 -40.35 -2.16
CA ALA A 22 16.33 -39.18 -1.55
C ALA A 22 17.62 -38.75 -2.28
N ALA A 23 18.36 -39.69 -2.88
CA ALA A 23 19.52 -39.39 -3.72
C ALA A 23 19.11 -38.80 -5.08
N GLU A 24 17.97 -39.21 -5.64
CA GLU A 24 17.41 -38.67 -6.87
C GLU A 24 16.81 -37.26 -6.66
N GLU A 25 16.15 -37.01 -5.52
CA GLU A 25 15.66 -35.68 -5.13
C GLU A 25 16.81 -34.70 -4.82
N ALA A 26 17.85 -35.14 -4.10
CA ALA A 26 19.06 -34.35 -3.84
C ALA A 26 19.93 -34.14 -5.09
N GLY A 27 19.86 -35.05 -6.06
CA GLY A 27 20.49 -34.93 -7.37
C GLY A 27 19.76 -33.93 -8.27
N SER A 28 18.43 -33.91 -8.23
CA SER A 28 17.56 -32.98 -8.97
C SER A 28 17.69 -31.54 -8.47
N ASP A 29 17.74 -31.32 -7.16
CA ASP A 29 17.95 -29.99 -6.57
C ASP A 29 19.35 -29.43 -6.87
N LYS A 30 20.39 -30.29 -6.86
CA LYS A 30 21.75 -29.88 -7.29
C LYS A 30 21.85 -29.65 -8.79
N LEU A 31 21.08 -30.37 -9.60
CA LEU A 31 20.99 -30.11 -11.04
C LEU A 31 20.26 -28.81 -11.33
N LEU A 32 19.18 -28.50 -10.60
CA LEU A 32 18.43 -27.25 -10.70
C LEU A 32 19.27 -26.06 -10.22
N ASP A 33 19.98 -26.16 -9.08
CA ASP A 33 20.88 -25.11 -8.63
C ASP A 33 22.06 -24.92 -9.59
N SER A 34 22.61 -26.00 -10.17
CA SER A 34 23.67 -25.93 -11.17
C SER A 34 23.18 -25.38 -12.52
N LEU A 35 21.97 -25.75 -12.97
CA LEU A 35 21.32 -25.20 -14.17
C LEU A 35 20.91 -23.73 -13.97
N VAL A 36 20.43 -23.36 -12.79
CA VAL A 36 20.08 -21.97 -12.47
C VAL A 36 21.35 -21.14 -12.34
N LEU A 37 22.44 -21.65 -11.75
CA LEU A 37 23.74 -20.97 -11.73
C LEU A 37 24.39 -20.91 -13.12
N HIS A 38 24.27 -21.93 -13.98
CA HIS A 38 24.75 -21.88 -15.35
C HIS A 38 23.91 -20.94 -16.23
N LEU A 39 22.58 -20.93 -16.08
CA LEU A 39 21.71 -19.99 -16.81
C LEU A 39 21.94 -18.54 -16.36
N ILE A 40 22.16 -18.30 -15.06
CA ILE A 40 22.51 -16.97 -14.53
C ILE A 40 23.94 -16.58 -14.98
N SER A 41 24.89 -17.51 -15.03
CA SER A 41 26.26 -17.22 -15.47
C SER A 41 26.35 -16.97 -16.98
N ASP A 42 25.61 -17.73 -17.79
CA ASP A 42 25.54 -17.55 -19.24
C ASP A 42 24.80 -16.23 -19.57
N ASP A 43 23.74 -15.86 -18.83
CA ASP A 43 23.07 -14.55 -19.00
C ASP A 43 23.96 -13.37 -18.54
N VAL A 44 24.83 -13.56 -17.54
CA VAL A 44 25.77 -12.52 -17.07
C VAL A 44 26.98 -12.37 -18.01
N GLU A 45 27.47 -13.46 -18.60
CA GLU A 45 28.57 -13.41 -19.58
C GLU A 45 28.09 -12.92 -20.95
N GLN A 46 26.85 -13.26 -21.35
CA GLN A 46 26.22 -12.72 -22.54
C GLN A 46 25.82 -11.25 -22.35
N ALA A 47 25.33 -10.83 -21.17
CA ALA A 47 25.12 -9.41 -20.83
C ALA A 47 26.43 -8.61 -20.77
N GLY A 48 27.54 -9.24 -20.33
CA GLY A 48 28.88 -8.68 -20.40
C GLY A 48 29.38 -8.46 -21.84
N GLY A 49 29.05 -9.37 -22.75
CA GLY A 49 29.31 -9.23 -24.19
C GLY A 49 28.50 -8.10 -24.85
N TRP A 50 27.22 -7.94 -24.48
CA TRP A 50 26.36 -6.85 -24.96
C TRP A 50 26.76 -5.47 -24.41
N LEU A 51 27.45 -5.41 -23.26
CA LEU A 51 27.97 -4.17 -22.68
C LEU A 51 29.32 -3.73 -23.27
N GLN A 52 29.98 -4.57 -24.05
CA GLN A 52 31.29 -4.25 -24.64
C GLN A 52 31.24 -3.88 -26.12
N GLU A 53 30.11 -4.14 -26.80
CA GLU A 53 29.88 -3.80 -28.22
C GLU A 53 29.01 -2.54 -28.42
N VAL A 54 28.58 -1.90 -27.35
CA VAL A 54 27.90 -0.60 -27.37
C VAL A 54 28.83 0.45 -26.76
N ASP A 55 29.92 0.75 -27.48
CA ASP A 55 30.73 1.95 -27.22
C ASP A 55 29.94 3.19 -27.68
N PHE A 56 28.92 3.54 -26.89
CA PHE A 56 28.40 4.90 -26.89
C PHE A 56 29.36 5.69 -26.00
N ASN A 57 30.23 6.48 -26.63
CA ASN A 57 31.06 7.48 -25.96
C ASN A 57 30.24 8.15 -24.84
N GLU A 58 30.62 7.91 -23.59
CA GLU A 58 29.91 8.40 -22.39
C GLU A 58 29.76 9.93 -22.44
N VAL A 59 30.73 10.59 -23.08
CA VAL A 59 30.75 12.03 -23.40
C VAL A 59 29.59 12.44 -24.33
N ASP A 60 29.22 11.62 -25.31
CA ASP A 60 28.19 11.91 -26.34
C ASP A 60 26.77 11.67 -25.76
N LEU A 61 26.63 10.79 -24.76
CA LEU A 61 25.37 10.56 -24.04
C LEU A 61 25.08 11.68 -23.03
N GLU A 62 26.11 12.15 -22.31
CA GLU A 62 26.01 13.32 -21.43
C GLU A 62 25.71 14.58 -22.24
N GLU A 63 26.39 14.78 -23.37
CA GLU A 63 26.17 15.93 -24.26
C GLU A 63 24.78 15.90 -24.90
N ARG A 64 24.26 14.73 -25.32
CA ARG A 64 22.87 14.58 -25.81
C ARG A 64 21.80 14.68 -24.73
N LEU A 65 22.05 14.24 -23.50
CA LEU A 65 21.14 14.48 -22.38
C LEU A 65 21.10 15.98 -22.05
N HIS A 66 22.26 16.64 -22.07
CA HIS A 66 22.37 18.08 -21.85
C HIS A 66 21.72 18.88 -22.99
N GLU A 67 21.80 18.44 -24.24
CA GLU A 67 21.16 19.07 -25.40
C GLU A 67 19.62 18.91 -25.39
N VAL A 68 19.13 17.78 -24.87
CA VAL A 68 17.69 17.52 -24.64
C VAL A 68 17.16 18.35 -23.47
N ASP A 69 17.92 18.48 -22.38
CA ASP A 69 17.59 19.37 -21.25
C ASP A 69 17.61 20.85 -21.68
N LEU A 70 18.61 21.28 -22.46
CA LEU A 70 18.73 22.67 -22.91
C LEU A 70 17.63 23.07 -23.92
N ARG A 71 17.19 22.14 -24.78
CA ARG A 71 16.03 22.35 -25.66
C ARG A 71 14.71 22.35 -24.88
N SER A 72 14.60 21.58 -23.79
CA SER A 72 13.43 21.63 -22.91
C SER A 72 13.32 22.97 -22.17
N ASP A 73 14.43 23.64 -21.89
CA ASP A 73 14.46 24.90 -21.14
C ASP A 73 14.18 26.14 -21.99
N LEU A 74 14.28 26.04 -23.31
CA LEU A 74 14.08 27.16 -24.23
C LEU A 74 12.68 27.21 -24.87
N ASP A 75 11.89 26.13 -24.80
CA ASP A 75 10.57 26.03 -25.45
C ASP A 75 9.42 25.62 -24.50
N VAL A 76 9.63 25.59 -23.17
CA VAL A 76 8.51 25.41 -22.22
C VAL A 76 7.81 26.75 -22.01
N PRO A 77 6.54 26.92 -22.44
CA PRO A 77 5.76 28.09 -22.07
C PRO A 77 5.61 28.09 -20.54
N ASP A 78 5.79 29.25 -19.92
CA ASP A 78 5.44 29.47 -18.51
C ASP A 78 4.09 28.81 -18.22
N VAL A 79 4.09 27.87 -17.28
CA VAL A 79 2.87 27.16 -16.88
C VAL A 79 1.82 28.21 -16.54
N PRO A 80 0.69 28.26 -17.27
CA PRO A 80 -0.33 29.26 -17.01
C PRO A 80 -0.78 29.12 -15.55
N PRO A 81 -0.94 30.25 -14.83
CA PRO A 81 -1.34 30.19 -13.43
C PRO A 81 -2.66 29.41 -13.29
N PRO A 82 -2.82 28.64 -12.20
CA PRO A 82 -4.03 27.89 -11.90
C PRO A 82 -5.31 28.69 -12.18
N THR A 83 -6.23 28.12 -12.96
CA THR A 83 -7.56 28.69 -13.14
C THR A 83 -8.32 28.60 -11.82
N ASP A 84 -8.75 29.75 -11.29
CA ASP A 84 -9.47 29.84 -10.01
C ASP A 84 -10.86 29.19 -10.10
N SER A 85 -10.90 27.89 -9.78
CA SER A 85 -12.06 27.00 -9.80
C SER A 85 -13.05 27.22 -8.65
N THR A 86 -12.91 28.30 -7.87
CA THR A 86 -13.81 28.57 -6.74
C THR A 86 -15.23 28.86 -7.25
N PRO A 87 -16.29 28.23 -6.69
CA PRO A 87 -17.68 28.45 -7.11
C PRO A 87 -18.06 29.93 -7.05
N GLU A 88 -18.70 30.46 -8.11
CA GLU A 88 -19.07 31.88 -8.21
C GLU A 88 -19.95 32.36 -7.04
N ILE A 89 -20.83 31.49 -6.55
CA ILE A 89 -21.74 31.74 -5.43
C ILE A 89 -20.93 32.08 -4.16
N LEU A 90 -19.83 31.35 -3.94
CA LEU A 90 -18.93 31.56 -2.81
C LEU A 90 -18.11 32.85 -2.98
N LYS A 91 -17.67 33.17 -4.21
CA LYS A 91 -16.97 34.43 -4.52
C LYS A 91 -17.85 35.66 -4.27
N ARG A 92 -19.15 35.60 -4.60
CA ARG A 92 -20.11 36.69 -4.39
C ARG A 92 -20.41 36.88 -2.90
N ALA A 93 -20.63 35.79 -2.16
CA ALA A 93 -20.92 35.81 -0.73
C ALA A 93 -19.76 36.39 0.13
N LEU A 94 -18.51 36.19 -0.30
CA LEU A 94 -17.30 36.63 0.41
C LEU A 94 -16.65 37.90 -0.18
N SER A 95 -17.38 38.66 -1.01
CA SER A 95 -16.85 39.81 -1.75
C SER A 95 -16.43 41.01 -0.87
N GLY A 96 -16.93 41.09 0.38
CA GLY A 96 -16.62 42.16 1.34
C GLY A 96 -15.43 41.90 2.28
N LEU A 97 -14.77 40.74 2.19
CA LEU A 97 -13.69 40.35 3.10
C LEU A 97 -12.30 40.56 2.48
N SER A 98 -11.31 40.89 3.31
CA SER A 98 -9.92 41.01 2.86
C SER A 98 -9.41 39.66 2.34
N ALA A 99 -8.47 39.68 1.37
CA ALA A 99 -8.02 38.48 0.66
C ALA A 99 -7.55 37.33 1.59
N ARG A 100 -6.98 37.67 2.76
CA ARG A 100 -6.59 36.68 3.79
C ARG A 100 -7.80 35.97 4.39
N TRP A 101 -8.83 36.70 4.79
CA TRP A 101 -10.04 36.15 5.40
C TRP A 101 -10.92 35.42 4.38
N LYS A 102 -10.98 35.92 3.15
CA LYS A 102 -11.65 35.24 2.04
C LYS A 102 -11.07 33.84 1.82
N ASN A 103 -9.74 33.71 1.75
CA ASN A 103 -9.08 32.42 1.58
C ASN A 103 -9.25 31.50 2.80
N TRP A 104 -9.25 32.05 4.02
CA TRP A 104 -9.52 31.28 5.24
C TRP A 104 -10.95 30.70 5.25
N TRP A 105 -11.96 31.52 4.93
CA TRP A 105 -13.35 31.09 4.86
C TRP A 105 -13.62 30.10 3.72
N ILE A 106 -13.08 30.33 2.53
CA ILE A 106 -13.19 29.38 1.40
C ILE A 106 -12.62 28.03 1.83
N ARG A 107 -11.45 28.03 2.47
CA ARG A 107 -10.83 26.80 2.95
C ARG A 107 -11.64 26.11 4.04
N GLY A 108 -12.17 26.85 5.00
CA GLY A 108 -12.99 26.31 6.08
C GLY A 108 -14.31 25.70 5.57
N ILE A 109 -15.02 26.40 4.69
CA ILE A 109 -16.30 25.93 4.13
C ILE A 109 -16.10 24.67 3.27
N LEU A 110 -15.07 24.68 2.40
CA LEU A 110 -14.78 23.53 1.56
C LEU A 110 -14.33 22.32 2.38
N SER A 111 -13.51 22.54 3.41
CA SER A 111 -13.10 21.48 4.34
C SER A 111 -14.28 20.88 5.09
N LEU A 112 -15.21 21.71 5.58
CA LEU A 112 -16.42 21.23 6.24
C LEU A 112 -17.31 20.43 5.30
N ALA A 113 -17.46 20.88 4.05
CA ALA A 113 -18.20 20.15 3.03
C ALA A 113 -17.56 18.78 2.70
N MET A 114 -16.22 18.72 2.57
CA MET A 114 -15.50 17.46 2.35
C MET A 114 -15.65 16.50 3.54
N ILE A 115 -15.50 16.98 4.77
CA ILE A 115 -15.66 16.17 5.99
C ILE A 115 -17.09 15.64 6.08
N SER A 116 -18.10 16.50 5.88
CA SER A 116 -19.51 16.09 5.88
C SER A 116 -19.80 15.06 4.80
N GLY A 117 -19.25 15.24 3.59
CA GLY A 117 -19.38 14.26 2.51
C GLY A 117 -18.73 12.92 2.86
N PHE A 118 -17.57 12.93 3.51
CA PHE A 118 -16.88 11.71 3.93
C PHE A 118 -17.69 10.93 4.98
N PHE A 119 -18.25 11.61 5.99
CA PHE A 119 -19.13 10.96 6.97
C PHE A 119 -20.40 10.38 6.34
N LEU A 120 -20.97 11.06 5.33
CA LEU A 120 -22.11 10.52 4.58
C LEU A 120 -21.74 9.22 3.83
N ILE A 121 -20.55 9.18 3.22
CA ILE A 121 -20.06 7.97 2.53
C ILE A 121 -19.81 6.83 3.52
N ILE A 122 -19.22 7.12 4.69
CA ILE A 122 -19.07 6.14 5.77
C ILE A 122 -20.43 5.59 6.17
N TYR A 123 -21.45 6.43 6.35
CA TYR A 123 -22.80 6.00 6.71
C TYR A 123 -23.46 5.11 5.65
N LEU A 124 -23.19 5.36 4.36
CA LEU A 124 -23.69 4.52 3.27
C LEU A 124 -23.02 3.13 3.21
N GLY A 125 -21.89 2.93 3.89
CA GLY A 125 -21.23 1.63 4.06
C GLY A 125 -20.00 1.38 3.22
N SER A 126 -19.37 0.22 3.47
CA SER A 126 -18.07 -0.16 2.93
C SER A 126 -18.03 -0.20 1.40
N PHE A 127 -19.14 -0.53 0.75
CA PHE A 127 -19.22 -0.50 -0.72
C PHE A 127 -19.07 0.92 -1.28
N MET A 128 -19.68 1.93 -0.64
CA MET A 128 -19.50 3.32 -1.07
C MET A 128 -18.09 3.83 -0.77
N LEU A 129 -17.46 3.37 0.30
CA LEU A 129 -16.04 3.64 0.57
C LEU A 129 -15.13 3.02 -0.50
N MET A 130 -15.42 1.79 -0.94
CA MET A 130 -14.70 1.17 -2.06
C MET A 130 -14.84 1.99 -3.35
N LEU A 131 -16.05 2.45 -3.69
CA LEU A 131 -16.28 3.31 -4.85
C LEU A 131 -15.58 4.66 -4.72
N LEU A 132 -15.53 5.23 -3.52
CA LEU A 132 -14.78 6.46 -3.24
C LEU A 132 -13.28 6.26 -3.50
N VAL A 133 -12.67 5.17 -2.99
CA VAL A 133 -11.26 4.86 -3.20
C VAL A 133 -10.95 4.66 -4.68
N LEU A 134 -11.80 3.90 -5.39
CA LEU A 134 -11.70 3.74 -6.86
C LEU A 134 -11.79 5.07 -7.60
N SER A 135 -12.71 5.95 -7.19
CA SER A 135 -12.88 7.27 -7.80
C SER A 135 -11.65 8.17 -7.58
N ILE A 136 -11.11 8.17 -6.36
CA ILE A 136 -9.87 8.89 -6.02
C ILE A 136 -8.70 8.34 -6.84
N GLN A 137 -8.53 7.03 -6.93
CA GLN A 137 -7.49 6.38 -7.73
C GLN A 137 -7.57 6.79 -9.20
N VAL A 138 -8.75 6.72 -9.84
CA VAL A 138 -8.92 7.11 -11.24
C VAL A 138 -8.56 8.59 -11.44
N LYS A 139 -8.93 9.47 -10.50
CA LYS A 139 -8.59 10.89 -10.55
C LYS A 139 -7.09 11.12 -10.38
N CYS A 140 -6.46 10.50 -9.39
CA CYS A 140 -5.01 10.52 -9.18
C CYS A 140 -4.24 10.05 -10.43
N TYR A 141 -4.66 8.93 -11.02
CA TYR A 141 -4.08 8.40 -12.26
C TYR A 141 -4.18 9.41 -13.40
N HIS A 142 -5.37 10.01 -13.58
CA HIS A 142 -5.57 11.04 -14.59
C HIS A 142 -4.65 12.26 -14.38
N GLU A 143 -4.48 12.73 -13.14
CA GLU A 143 -3.58 13.85 -12.83
C GLU A 143 -2.12 13.52 -13.23
N ILE A 144 -1.61 12.35 -12.83
CA ILE A 144 -0.23 11.94 -13.15
C ILE A 144 -0.01 11.72 -14.65
N ILE A 145 -0.91 11.01 -15.34
CA ILE A 145 -0.79 10.79 -16.79
C ILE A 145 -0.86 12.11 -17.57
N THR A 146 -1.70 13.04 -17.13
CA THR A 146 -1.81 14.36 -17.76
C THR A 146 -0.52 15.17 -17.63
N ILE A 147 0.20 15.06 -16.51
CA ILE A 147 1.52 15.69 -16.36
C ILE A 147 2.51 15.11 -17.36
N GLY A 148 2.61 13.78 -17.44
CA GLY A 148 3.47 13.13 -18.44
C GLY A 148 3.16 13.65 -19.85
N TYR A 149 1.87 13.73 -20.21
CA TYR A 149 1.46 14.29 -21.50
C TYR A 149 1.88 15.76 -21.70
N ARG A 150 1.73 16.61 -20.68
CA ARG A 150 2.11 18.03 -20.75
C ARG A 150 3.62 18.23 -20.86
N VAL A 151 4.42 17.41 -20.17
CA VAL A 151 5.89 17.49 -20.19
C VAL A 151 6.43 17.08 -21.56
N TYR A 152 5.79 16.10 -22.21
CA TYR A 152 6.23 15.57 -23.51
C TYR A 152 5.31 16.03 -24.67
N HIS A 153 4.68 17.21 -24.54
CA HIS A 153 3.66 17.76 -25.44
C HIS A 153 4.13 17.92 -26.91
N SER A 154 5.43 17.88 -27.18
CA SER A 154 6.02 18.21 -28.48
C SER A 154 5.72 17.23 -29.63
N TYR A 155 5.02 16.12 -29.38
CA TYR A 155 4.73 15.11 -30.41
C TYR A 155 3.27 14.67 -30.33
N ASP A 156 2.48 14.98 -31.36
CA ASP A 156 1.10 14.52 -31.57
C ASP A 156 1.08 12.99 -31.76
N LEU A 157 1.32 12.25 -30.68
CA LEU A 157 1.35 10.80 -30.65
C LEU A 157 -0.10 10.28 -30.69
N PRO A 158 -0.51 9.61 -31.77
CA PRO A 158 -1.85 9.07 -31.86
C PRO A 158 -2.02 7.92 -30.84
N TRP A 159 -3.22 7.79 -30.27
CA TRP A 159 -3.64 6.69 -29.39
C TRP A 159 -3.02 6.59 -27.99
N PHE A 160 -1.99 7.36 -27.63
CA PHE A 160 -1.34 7.21 -26.32
C PHE A 160 -2.30 7.35 -25.13
N ARG A 161 -3.23 8.32 -25.19
CA ARG A 161 -4.24 8.53 -24.15
C ARG A 161 -5.17 7.31 -24.02
N SER A 162 -5.70 6.83 -25.15
CA SER A 162 -6.60 5.68 -25.19
C SER A 162 -5.91 4.41 -24.68
N LEU A 163 -4.65 4.21 -25.04
CA LEU A 163 -3.84 3.07 -24.61
C LEU A 163 -3.56 3.13 -23.10
N SER A 164 -3.29 4.31 -22.54
CA SER A 164 -3.09 4.47 -21.09
C SER A 164 -4.36 4.13 -20.29
N TRP A 165 -5.52 4.63 -20.74
CA TRP A 165 -6.81 4.25 -20.16
C TRP A 165 -7.14 2.75 -20.31
N TYR A 166 -6.72 2.14 -21.42
CA TYR A 166 -6.85 0.69 -21.62
C TYR A 166 -6.08 -0.09 -20.57
N PHE A 167 -4.79 0.23 -20.36
CA PHE A 167 -3.98 -0.43 -19.33
C PHE A 167 -4.53 -0.20 -17.91
N LEU A 168 -5.08 0.98 -17.63
CA LEU A 168 -5.79 1.21 -16.36
C LEU A 168 -6.93 0.20 -16.18
N LEU A 169 -7.80 0.04 -17.19
CA LEU A 169 -8.91 -0.90 -17.13
C LEU A 169 -8.41 -2.35 -16.97
N CYS A 170 -7.37 -2.76 -17.69
CA CYS A 170 -6.80 -4.10 -17.60
C CYS A 170 -6.25 -4.41 -16.20
N VAL A 171 -5.44 -3.50 -15.64
CA VAL A 171 -4.83 -3.70 -14.32
C VAL A 171 -5.87 -3.64 -13.21
N ASN A 172 -6.88 -2.77 -13.34
CA ASN A 172 -8.01 -2.76 -12.40
C ASN A 172 -8.82 -4.07 -12.49
N TYR A 173 -9.11 -4.56 -13.69
CA TYR A 173 -9.82 -5.85 -13.83
C TYR A 173 -9.06 -7.00 -13.15
N PHE A 174 -7.73 -7.04 -13.24
CA PHE A 174 -6.91 -8.02 -12.55
C PHE A 174 -7.05 -7.93 -11.02
N PHE A 175 -6.62 -6.82 -10.39
CA PHE A 175 -6.60 -6.69 -8.93
C PHE A 175 -7.99 -6.69 -8.28
N TYR A 176 -8.96 -6.00 -8.88
CA TYR A 176 -10.30 -5.90 -8.33
C TYR A 176 -11.13 -7.13 -8.63
N GLY A 177 -10.90 -7.80 -9.76
CA GLY A 177 -11.55 -9.08 -10.05
C GLY A 177 -11.17 -10.16 -9.05
N GLU A 178 -9.90 -10.22 -8.62
CA GLU A 178 -9.45 -11.13 -7.56
C GLU A 178 -10.09 -10.79 -6.21
N THR A 179 -10.09 -9.51 -5.83
CA THR A 179 -10.76 -9.05 -4.60
C THR A 179 -12.26 -9.40 -4.61
N VAL A 180 -12.93 -9.19 -5.74
CA VAL A 180 -14.34 -9.52 -5.89
C VAL A 180 -14.54 -11.04 -5.82
N ALA A 181 -13.65 -11.84 -6.38
CA ALA A 181 -13.71 -13.29 -6.29
C ALA A 181 -13.59 -13.78 -4.84
N ASP A 182 -12.65 -13.22 -4.07
CA ASP A 182 -12.40 -13.64 -2.69
C ASP A 182 -13.53 -13.28 -1.72
N TYR A 183 -14.07 -12.06 -1.82
CA TYR A 183 -15.09 -11.57 -0.87
C TYR A 183 -16.54 -11.81 -1.34
N PHE A 184 -16.75 -12.04 -2.64
CA PHE A 184 -18.10 -12.08 -3.24
C PHE A 184 -18.36 -13.36 -4.04
N ALA A 185 -17.56 -14.43 -3.85
CA ALA A 185 -17.72 -15.72 -4.53
C ALA A 185 -19.18 -16.18 -4.60
N THR A 186 -19.91 -16.13 -3.48
CA THR A 186 -21.31 -16.59 -3.40
C THR A 186 -22.28 -15.72 -4.19
N PHE A 187 -22.09 -14.39 -4.22
CA PHE A 187 -22.90 -13.47 -5.02
C PHE A 187 -22.72 -13.75 -6.51
N VAL A 188 -21.45 -13.85 -6.93
CA VAL A 188 -21.07 -13.93 -8.33
C VAL A 188 -21.39 -15.30 -8.91
N GLN A 189 -21.38 -16.37 -8.09
CA GLN A 189 -21.83 -17.71 -8.46
C GLN A 189 -23.34 -17.80 -8.76
N ARG A 190 -24.16 -16.79 -8.48
CA ARG A 190 -25.60 -16.86 -8.81
C ARG A 190 -25.91 -16.55 -10.28
N ARG A 191 -24.98 -15.95 -11.02
CA ARG A 191 -25.19 -15.47 -12.39
C ARG A 191 -24.22 -16.18 -13.34
N GLU A 192 -24.72 -16.93 -14.31
CA GLU A 192 -23.88 -17.73 -15.25
C GLU A 192 -22.83 -16.89 -15.99
N GLN A 193 -23.19 -15.69 -16.45
CA GLN A 193 -22.28 -14.78 -17.16
C GLN A 193 -21.09 -14.35 -16.29
N LEU A 194 -21.35 -14.15 -15.00
CA LEU A 194 -20.40 -13.67 -14.01
C LEU A 194 -19.51 -14.81 -13.50
N GLN A 195 -20.05 -16.04 -13.42
CA GLN A 195 -19.27 -17.25 -13.15
C GLN A 195 -18.17 -17.47 -14.17
N PHE A 196 -18.46 -17.30 -15.46
CA PHE A 196 -17.45 -17.42 -16.52
C PHE A 196 -16.31 -16.42 -16.29
N LEU A 197 -16.67 -15.17 -15.96
CA LEU A 197 -15.71 -14.08 -15.78
C LEU A 197 -14.76 -14.32 -14.59
N ILE A 198 -15.24 -14.87 -13.48
CA ILE A 198 -14.38 -15.27 -12.35
C ILE A 198 -13.55 -16.51 -12.67
N ARG A 199 -14.17 -17.55 -13.23
CA ARG A 199 -13.49 -18.83 -13.49
C ARG A 199 -12.28 -18.64 -14.41
N TYR A 200 -12.41 -17.80 -15.43
CA TYR A 200 -11.34 -17.51 -16.38
C TYR A 200 -10.66 -16.16 -16.13
N HIS A 201 -10.86 -15.54 -14.96
CA HIS A 201 -10.35 -14.21 -14.63
C HIS A 201 -8.86 -14.02 -14.93
N ARG A 202 -8.02 -14.97 -14.47
CA ARG A 202 -6.55 -14.93 -14.68
C ARG A 202 -6.19 -14.99 -16.17
N PHE A 203 -6.84 -15.87 -16.91
CA PHE A 203 -6.62 -16.03 -18.36
C PHE A 203 -7.10 -14.80 -19.15
N ILE A 204 -8.29 -14.28 -18.83
CA ILE A 204 -8.84 -13.06 -19.45
C ILE A 204 -7.94 -11.87 -19.16
N SER A 205 -7.46 -11.72 -17.92
CA SER A 205 -6.53 -10.64 -17.54
C SER A 205 -5.23 -10.72 -18.34
N PHE A 206 -4.65 -11.92 -18.45
CA PHE A 206 -3.45 -12.15 -19.26
C PHE A 206 -3.67 -11.79 -20.73
N ALA A 207 -4.77 -12.25 -21.33
CA ALA A 207 -5.12 -11.97 -22.72
C ALA A 207 -5.36 -10.48 -22.99
N LEU A 208 -6.05 -9.78 -22.08
CA LEU A 208 -6.26 -8.33 -22.15
C LEU A 208 -4.93 -7.58 -22.08
N TYR A 209 -4.06 -7.93 -21.13
CA TYR A 209 -2.76 -7.28 -21.02
C TYR A 209 -1.88 -7.51 -22.26
N LEU A 210 -1.84 -8.74 -22.78
CA LEU A 210 -1.12 -9.06 -24.02
C LEU A 210 -1.67 -8.31 -25.23
N THR A 211 -2.99 -8.16 -25.33
CA THR A 211 -3.63 -7.36 -26.38
C THR A 211 -3.21 -5.89 -26.29
N GLY A 212 -3.16 -5.33 -25.08
CA GLY A 212 -2.62 -4.00 -24.81
C GLY A 212 -1.18 -3.83 -25.28
N PHE A 213 -0.33 -4.82 -24.98
CA PHE A 213 1.06 -4.82 -25.40
C PHE A 213 1.20 -4.88 -26.93
N CYS A 214 0.44 -5.75 -27.59
CA CYS A 214 0.40 -5.79 -29.06
C CYS A 214 -0.08 -4.45 -29.65
N MET A 215 -1.12 -3.83 -29.07
CA MET A 215 -1.60 -2.50 -29.48
C MET A 215 -0.52 -1.42 -29.29
N PHE A 216 0.26 -1.47 -28.22
CA PHE A 216 1.40 -0.58 -28.01
C PHE A 216 2.44 -0.75 -29.13
N VAL A 217 2.87 -1.98 -29.41
CA VAL A 217 3.86 -2.29 -30.45
C VAL A 217 3.37 -1.81 -31.83
N LEU A 218 2.09 -2.03 -32.15
CA LEU A 218 1.48 -1.56 -33.40
C LEU A 218 1.36 -0.03 -33.48
N SER A 219 1.31 0.66 -32.34
CA SER A 219 1.28 2.13 -32.28
C SER A 219 2.65 2.79 -32.45
N LEU A 220 3.73 2.00 -32.55
CA LEU A 220 5.09 2.54 -32.62
C LEU A 220 5.33 3.30 -33.93
N VAL A 221 5.74 4.56 -33.82
CA VAL A 221 6.02 5.45 -34.96
C VAL A 221 7.52 5.68 -35.08
N LYS A 222 8.07 5.49 -36.29
CA LYS A 222 9.48 5.76 -36.61
C LYS A 222 9.85 7.19 -36.19
N LYS A 223 11.07 7.37 -35.66
CA LYS A 223 11.64 8.61 -35.08
C LYS A 223 11.21 8.95 -33.64
N HIS A 224 10.14 8.38 -33.10
CA HIS A 224 9.66 8.71 -31.74
C HIS A 224 9.71 7.53 -30.75
N TYR A 225 10.43 6.45 -31.08
CA TYR A 225 10.50 5.24 -30.26
C TYR A 225 10.87 5.53 -28.80
N ARG A 226 11.98 6.26 -28.58
CA ARG A 226 12.47 6.57 -27.22
C ARG A 226 11.39 7.24 -26.37
N LEU A 227 10.68 8.21 -26.95
CA LEU A 227 9.59 8.89 -26.26
C LEU A 227 8.39 7.98 -26.00
N GLN A 228 8.00 7.16 -26.97
CA GLN A 228 6.91 6.19 -26.80
C GLN A 228 7.21 5.18 -25.69
N PHE A 229 8.46 4.72 -25.58
CA PHE A 229 8.90 3.86 -24.49
C PHE A 229 8.92 4.58 -23.13
N TYR A 230 9.35 5.84 -23.05
CA TYR A 230 9.26 6.62 -21.82
C TYR A 230 7.82 6.80 -21.35
N MET A 231 6.93 7.09 -22.28
CA MET A 231 5.50 7.25 -22.01
C MET A 231 4.83 5.93 -21.60
N PHE A 232 5.23 4.82 -22.23
CA PHE A 232 4.81 3.49 -21.83
C PHE A 232 5.27 3.13 -20.41
N ALA A 233 6.54 3.39 -20.10
CA ALA A 233 7.11 3.19 -18.76
C ALA A 233 6.40 4.09 -17.73
N TRP A 234 6.17 5.36 -18.06
CA TRP A 234 5.42 6.30 -17.23
C TRP A 234 4.03 5.76 -16.86
N THR A 235 3.30 5.24 -17.86
CA THR A 235 2.00 4.61 -17.62
C THR A 235 2.11 3.42 -16.68
N HIS A 236 3.07 2.52 -16.86
CA HIS A 236 3.21 1.32 -16.01
C HIS A 236 3.66 1.66 -14.58
N VAL A 237 4.59 2.59 -14.41
CA VAL A 237 5.00 3.10 -13.10
C VAL A 237 3.83 3.77 -12.39
N THR A 238 3.06 4.58 -13.12
CA THR A 238 1.86 5.22 -12.54
C THR A 238 0.82 4.18 -12.14
N LEU A 239 0.61 3.13 -12.92
CA LEU A 239 -0.31 2.04 -12.59
C LEU A 239 0.15 1.26 -11.35
N LEU A 240 1.43 0.95 -11.27
CA LEU A 240 2.04 0.30 -10.10
C LEU A 240 1.85 1.15 -8.83
N ILE A 241 2.07 2.46 -8.91
CA ILE A 241 1.92 3.35 -7.76
C ILE A 241 0.45 3.59 -7.42
N THR A 242 -0.44 3.76 -8.39
CA THR A 242 -1.82 4.17 -8.11
C THR A 242 -2.75 2.98 -7.83
N VAL A 243 -2.69 1.93 -8.65
CA VAL A 243 -3.62 0.79 -8.60
C VAL A 243 -3.25 -0.19 -7.50
N THR A 244 -1.96 -0.50 -7.33
CA THR A 244 -1.53 -1.40 -6.23
C THR A 244 -1.89 -0.77 -4.89
N GLN A 245 -1.67 0.54 -4.71
CA GLN A 245 -2.00 1.23 -3.47
C GLN A 245 -3.50 1.23 -3.19
N SER A 246 -4.34 1.55 -4.17
CA SER A 246 -5.80 1.52 -3.99
C SER A 246 -6.33 0.11 -3.70
N HIS A 247 -5.71 -0.92 -4.28
CA HIS A 247 -6.02 -2.31 -3.97
C HIS A 247 -5.70 -2.66 -2.51
N LEU A 248 -4.51 -2.30 -2.00
CA LEU A 248 -4.14 -2.52 -0.59
C LEU A 248 -5.08 -1.78 0.37
N VAL A 249 -5.46 -0.53 0.05
CA VAL A 249 -6.45 0.24 0.82
C VAL A 249 -7.78 -0.53 0.94
N ILE A 250 -8.24 -1.13 -0.14
CA ILE A 250 -9.53 -1.83 -0.17
C ILE A 250 -9.46 -3.17 0.55
N GLN A 251 -8.34 -3.88 0.46
CA GLN A 251 -8.11 -5.06 1.29
C GLN A 251 -8.14 -4.72 2.78
N ASN A 252 -7.51 -3.60 3.18
CA ASN A 252 -7.55 -3.13 4.57
C ASN A 252 -8.99 -2.75 4.99
N LEU A 253 -9.74 -2.08 4.10
CA LEU A 253 -11.14 -1.72 4.32
C LEU A 253 -12.03 -2.95 4.57
N PHE A 254 -11.82 -4.05 3.83
CA PHE A 254 -12.64 -5.26 3.94
C PHE A 254 -12.30 -6.15 5.14
N GLU A 255 -11.09 -6.05 5.70
CA GLU A 255 -10.76 -6.64 7.00
C GLU A 255 -11.47 -5.93 8.17
N GLY A 256 -11.92 -4.69 7.95
CA GLY A 256 -12.72 -3.90 8.89
C GLY A 256 -12.52 -2.41 8.63
N MET A 257 -13.59 -1.62 8.65
CA MET A 257 -13.51 -0.18 8.36
C MET A 257 -12.57 0.57 9.31
N ILE A 258 -12.36 0.06 10.53
CA ILE A 258 -11.43 0.64 11.50
C ILE A 258 -9.99 0.66 10.98
N TRP A 259 -9.57 -0.36 10.21
CA TRP A 259 -8.26 -0.44 9.57
C TRP A 259 -8.08 0.54 8.42
N PHE A 260 -9.16 1.16 7.94
CA PHE A 260 -9.13 2.24 6.96
C PHE A 260 -9.21 3.62 7.65
N LEU A 261 -10.12 3.79 8.60
CA LEU A 261 -10.41 5.08 9.23
C LEU A 261 -9.33 5.55 10.21
N VAL A 262 -8.77 4.65 11.02
CA VAL A 262 -7.76 5.00 12.03
C VAL A 262 -6.44 5.47 11.40
N PRO A 263 -5.88 4.79 10.37
CA PRO A 263 -4.68 5.30 9.70
C PRO A 263 -4.90 6.63 8.98
N ILE A 264 -6.03 6.81 8.29
CA ILE A 264 -6.35 8.06 7.59
C ILE A 264 -6.48 9.21 8.58
N SER A 265 -7.20 9.01 9.68
CA SER A 265 -7.30 10.01 10.75
C SER A 265 -5.96 10.27 11.41
N SER A 266 -5.07 9.27 11.52
CA SER A 266 -3.71 9.46 12.03
C SER A 266 -2.90 10.44 11.18
N VAL A 267 -2.93 10.28 9.85
CA VAL A 267 -2.26 11.19 8.92
C VAL A 267 -2.90 12.59 8.96
N ILE A 268 -4.23 12.69 8.97
CA ILE A 268 -4.93 13.98 9.02
C ILE A 268 -4.61 14.72 10.33
N CYS A 269 -4.66 14.03 11.48
CA CYS A 269 -4.31 14.63 12.77
C CYS A 269 -2.85 15.08 12.81
N ASN A 270 -1.93 14.30 12.22
CA ASN A 270 -0.54 14.66 12.09
C ASN A 270 -0.37 15.96 11.27
N ASP A 271 -0.99 16.05 10.10
CA ASP A 271 -0.89 17.21 9.22
C ASP A 271 -1.52 18.47 9.82
N ILE A 272 -2.70 18.35 10.45
CA ILE A 272 -3.35 19.47 11.14
C ILE A 272 -2.49 19.96 12.31
N THR A 273 -1.94 19.05 13.10
CA THR A 273 -1.08 19.40 14.24
C THR A 273 0.19 20.08 13.73
N ALA A 274 0.85 19.52 12.72
CA ALA A 274 2.02 20.13 12.10
C ALA A 274 1.71 21.55 11.55
N TYR A 275 0.56 21.75 10.92
CA TYR A 275 0.14 23.05 10.40
C TYR A 275 -0.12 24.08 11.50
N ILE A 276 -0.90 23.74 12.53
CA ILE A 276 -1.24 24.66 13.64
C ILE A 276 0.04 25.12 14.34
N PHE A 277 0.91 24.20 14.72
CA PHE A 277 2.16 24.53 15.39
C PHE A 277 3.14 25.25 14.46
N GLY A 278 3.20 24.88 13.17
CA GLY A 278 3.96 25.63 12.17
C GLY A 278 3.51 27.09 12.04
N PHE A 279 2.19 27.34 12.13
CA PHE A 279 1.63 28.70 12.09
C PHE A 279 1.99 29.54 13.33
N PHE A 280 1.92 28.95 14.53
CA PHE A 280 2.17 29.68 15.79
C PHE A 280 3.66 29.75 16.19
N PHE A 281 4.46 28.73 15.86
CA PHE A 281 5.83 28.56 16.37
C PHE A 281 6.90 28.38 15.28
N GLY A 282 6.53 28.30 13.99
CA GLY A 282 7.47 28.09 12.90
C GLY A 282 8.41 29.28 12.69
N ARG A 283 9.70 29.11 13.03
CA ARG A 283 10.75 30.12 12.80
C ARG A 283 11.89 29.65 11.88
N THR A 284 11.93 28.37 11.51
CA THR A 284 12.99 27.79 10.66
C THR A 284 12.39 27.00 9.47
N PRO A 285 12.72 27.35 8.21
CA PRO A 285 12.30 26.59 7.06
C PRO A 285 13.14 25.31 6.91
N LEU A 286 12.49 24.14 6.98
CA LEU A 286 13.11 22.81 6.87
C LEU A 286 13.72 22.51 5.47
N ILE A 287 13.46 23.38 4.48
CA ILE A 287 13.73 23.12 3.05
C ILE A 287 15.18 23.41 2.62
N LYS A 288 16.04 23.96 3.48
CA LYS A 288 17.44 24.28 3.10
C LYS A 288 18.44 23.15 3.33
N VAL A 289 18.06 22.08 4.02
CA VAL A 289 18.96 20.95 4.33
C VAL A 289 18.25 19.67 3.95
N GLY A 290 18.82 18.91 3.02
CA GLY A 290 18.36 17.57 2.72
C GLY A 290 18.35 16.73 3.98
N LEU A 291 17.15 16.37 4.43
CA LEU A 291 16.89 15.51 5.58
C LEU A 291 17.47 14.07 5.51
N PRO A 292 17.93 13.50 4.35
CA PRO A 292 18.53 12.17 4.37
C PRO A 292 19.71 12.07 5.35
N VAL A 293 20.45 13.16 5.56
CA VAL A 293 21.58 13.22 6.50
C VAL A 293 21.11 13.24 7.97
N PHE A 294 19.93 13.79 8.26
CA PHE A 294 19.41 13.91 9.63
C PHE A 294 18.91 12.56 10.16
N CYS A 295 18.23 11.79 9.31
CA CYS A 295 17.73 10.46 9.68
C CYS A 295 18.85 9.41 9.75
N LEU A 296 19.84 9.47 8.84
CA LEU A 296 21.02 8.60 8.90
C LEU A 296 21.82 8.81 10.20
N LYS A 297 22.01 10.06 10.63
CA LYS A 297 22.69 10.36 11.89
C LYS A 297 21.92 9.89 13.12
N GLY A 298 20.59 9.95 13.09
CA GLY A 298 19.73 9.39 14.16
C GLY A 298 19.80 7.86 14.26
N ALA A 299 19.83 7.16 13.13
CA ALA A 299 19.97 5.70 13.09
C ALA A 299 21.39 5.22 13.45
N GLN A 300 22.43 5.98 13.09
CA GLN A 300 23.81 5.69 13.49
C GLN A 300 24.05 5.85 15.01
N LEU A 301 23.36 6.78 15.66
CA LEU A 301 23.47 6.99 17.11
C LEU A 301 22.80 5.90 17.96
N LEU A 302 21.88 5.11 17.39
CA LEU A 302 21.24 3.97 18.07
C LEU A 302 22.06 2.67 18.00
N ASN A 303 23.05 2.59 17.10
CA ASN A 303 23.86 1.38 16.87
C ASN A 303 25.30 1.44 17.36
N LEU A 304 25.76 2.56 17.93
CA LEU A 304 27.14 2.68 18.42
C LEU A 304 27.17 3.15 19.88
N GLY A 305 27.21 2.18 20.78
CA GLY A 305 27.69 2.34 22.15
C GLY A 305 29.21 2.55 22.20
N GLN A 306 29.71 3.66 21.64
CA GLN A 306 31.09 4.10 21.80
C GLN A 306 31.10 5.62 22.05
N MET A 307 31.43 5.99 23.28
CA MET A 307 31.71 7.36 23.72
C MET A 307 32.91 7.94 22.94
N GLN A 308 32.75 9.14 22.38
CA GLN A 308 33.85 10.10 22.21
C GLN A 308 33.33 11.54 22.38
N PRO A 309 34.03 12.44 23.09
CA PRO A 309 33.43 13.64 23.67
C PRO A 309 33.83 14.93 22.93
N GLU A 310 33.41 15.14 21.68
CA GLU A 310 33.66 16.41 20.96
C GLU A 310 32.49 16.89 20.08
N ALA A 311 31.26 16.78 20.58
CA ALA A 311 30.07 17.36 19.92
C ALA A 311 29.17 18.10 20.91
N SER A 312 29.71 19.09 21.64
CA SER A 312 28.97 19.80 22.69
C SER A 312 28.02 20.90 22.18
N SER A 313 28.16 21.39 20.94
CA SER A 313 27.31 22.48 20.41
C SER A 313 26.20 22.05 19.44
N SER A 314 26.32 20.89 18.80
CA SER A 314 25.32 20.34 17.87
C SER A 314 24.38 19.30 18.50
N LEU A 315 24.81 18.67 19.61
CA LEU A 315 24.00 17.71 20.36
C LEU A 315 22.91 18.39 21.21
N GLN A 316 23.16 19.62 21.68
CA GLN A 316 22.17 20.39 22.44
C GLN A 316 21.01 20.88 21.56
N THR A 317 21.26 21.21 20.30
CA THR A 317 20.23 21.58 19.32
C THR A 317 19.41 20.36 18.86
N ALA A 318 20.06 19.21 18.67
CA ALA A 318 19.37 17.96 18.32
C ALA A 318 18.45 17.43 19.45
N ALA A 319 18.88 17.57 20.72
CA ALA A 319 18.03 17.25 21.86
C ALA A 319 16.86 18.24 22.02
N ALA A 320 17.06 19.53 21.72
CA ALA A 320 16.01 20.53 21.76
C ALA A 320 14.95 20.35 20.65
N ASP A 321 15.36 19.94 19.43
CA ASP A 321 14.44 19.71 18.31
C ASP A 321 13.69 18.37 18.41
N GLY A 322 14.32 17.31 18.95
CA GLY A 322 13.65 16.04 19.27
C GLY A 322 12.66 16.15 20.45
N MET A 323 12.97 16.99 21.45
CA MET A 323 12.03 17.35 22.52
C MET A 323 10.89 18.25 22.00
N GLY A 324 11.10 18.95 20.89
CA GLY A 324 10.08 19.67 20.14
C GLY A 324 9.00 18.74 19.62
N ALA A 325 9.34 17.57 19.04
CA ALA A 325 8.40 16.60 18.45
C ALA A 325 7.51 15.85 19.48
N LEU A 326 7.94 15.77 20.75
CA LEU A 326 7.24 15.04 21.81
C LEU A 326 5.81 15.54 22.08
N PRO A 327 5.55 16.86 22.20
CA PRO A 327 4.18 17.39 22.30
C PRO A 327 3.34 17.18 21.01
N PHE A 328 3.95 17.20 19.81
CA PHE A 328 3.26 16.89 18.55
C PHE A 328 2.76 15.45 18.54
N LEU A 329 3.65 14.52 18.88
CA LEU A 329 3.34 13.10 18.97
C LEU A 329 2.26 12.87 20.03
N LYS A 330 2.36 13.49 21.22
CA LYS A 330 1.36 13.33 22.29
C LYS A 330 -0.06 13.79 21.92
N LEU A 331 -0.21 14.92 21.22
CA LEU A 331 -1.54 15.40 20.84
C LEU A 331 -2.15 14.53 19.73
N ALA A 332 -1.40 14.24 18.68
CA ALA A 332 -1.87 13.43 17.56
C ALA A 332 -2.12 11.96 17.96
N THR A 333 -1.26 11.38 18.80
CA THR A 333 -1.47 10.02 19.34
C THR A 333 -2.67 9.99 20.29
N GLY A 334 -2.85 11.01 21.13
CA GLY A 334 -3.98 11.08 22.07
C GLY A 334 -5.34 11.18 21.38
N THR A 335 -5.47 11.99 20.32
CA THR A 335 -6.71 12.08 19.55
C THR A 335 -7.03 10.77 18.84
N ASN A 336 -6.03 10.12 18.23
CA ASN A 336 -6.23 8.82 17.58
C ASN A 336 -6.57 7.72 18.59
N GLN A 337 -6.03 7.77 19.80
CA GLN A 337 -6.34 6.79 20.84
C GLN A 337 -7.81 6.84 21.27
N ASN A 338 -8.37 8.04 21.40
CA ASN A 338 -9.79 8.25 21.71
C ASN A 338 -10.67 7.84 20.53
N PHE A 339 -10.25 8.14 19.30
CA PHE A 339 -10.98 7.76 18.10
C PHE A 339 -11.03 6.24 17.94
N SER A 340 -9.89 5.56 18.08
CA SER A 340 -9.80 4.10 18.07
C SER A 340 -10.63 3.44 19.17
N TYR A 341 -10.67 4.04 20.37
CA TYR A 341 -11.55 3.57 21.45
C TYR A 341 -13.03 3.65 21.07
N PHE A 342 -13.47 4.78 20.50
CA PHE A 342 -14.86 4.99 20.08
C PHE A 342 -15.28 4.03 18.95
N LEU A 343 -14.43 3.86 17.94
CA LEU A 343 -14.72 2.97 16.83
C LEU A 343 -14.76 1.49 17.26
N ALA A 344 -13.89 1.08 18.19
CA ALA A 344 -13.83 -0.29 18.70
C ALA A 344 -15.11 -0.73 19.45
N GLN A 345 -15.95 0.20 19.90
CA GLN A 345 -17.22 -0.10 20.58
C GLN A 345 -18.33 -0.55 19.61
N HIS A 346 -18.18 -0.27 18.31
CA HIS A 346 -19.24 -0.45 17.32
C HIS A 346 -18.87 -1.56 16.33
N GLN A 347 -19.67 -2.63 16.31
CA GLN A 347 -19.47 -3.79 15.43
C GLN A 347 -19.36 -3.39 13.95
N TYR A 348 -20.15 -2.39 13.52
CA TYR A 348 -20.14 -1.85 12.17
C TYR A 348 -18.72 -1.51 11.67
N PHE A 349 -17.87 -0.89 12.50
CA PHE A 349 -16.52 -0.48 12.08
C PHE A 349 -15.48 -1.59 12.21
N VAL A 350 -15.74 -2.56 13.09
CA VAL A 350 -14.78 -3.55 13.52
C VAL A 350 -14.87 -4.83 12.70
N CYS A 351 -16.10 -5.23 12.36
CA CYS A 351 -16.34 -6.49 11.69
C CYS A 351 -15.89 -6.47 10.22
N PRO A 352 -15.30 -7.58 9.74
CA PRO A 352 -14.99 -7.72 8.32
C PRO A 352 -16.27 -7.71 7.49
N VAL A 353 -16.13 -7.27 6.24
CA VAL A 353 -17.27 -7.17 5.32
C VAL A 353 -17.58 -8.55 4.76
N GLU A 354 -18.81 -9.03 4.98
CA GLU A 354 -19.31 -10.26 4.38
C GLU A 354 -20.56 -9.98 3.52
N TYR A 355 -20.75 -10.80 2.47
CA TYR A 355 -21.94 -10.74 1.62
C TYR A 355 -22.99 -11.75 2.10
N ASN A 356 -24.16 -11.27 2.53
CA ASN A 356 -25.27 -12.14 2.89
C ASN A 356 -26.14 -12.43 1.65
N SER A 357 -26.22 -13.71 1.28
CA SER A 357 -26.93 -14.20 0.10
C SER A 357 -28.47 -14.19 0.23
N GLU A 358 -28.98 -14.14 1.45
CA GLU A 358 -30.42 -14.15 1.74
C GLU A 358 -31.01 -12.74 1.61
N THR A 359 -30.32 -11.72 2.12
CA THR A 359 -30.78 -10.32 2.12
C THR A 359 -30.25 -9.51 0.93
N ASN A 360 -29.36 -10.08 0.11
CA ASN A 360 -28.62 -9.40 -0.96
C ASN A 360 -27.96 -8.09 -0.51
N ARG A 361 -27.44 -8.08 0.72
CA ARG A 361 -26.83 -6.90 1.34
C ARG A 361 -25.47 -7.22 1.94
N PHE A 362 -24.61 -6.21 1.95
CA PHE A 362 -23.36 -6.24 2.70
C PHE A 362 -23.68 -6.15 4.19
N VAL A 363 -23.23 -7.15 4.94
CA VAL A 363 -23.39 -7.22 6.38
C VAL A 363 -22.04 -7.05 7.05
N THR A 364 -22.04 -6.33 8.17
CA THR A 364 -20.88 -6.10 9.05
C THR A 364 -21.23 -6.55 10.46
N GLU A 365 -21.91 -7.69 10.55
CA GLU A 365 -22.36 -8.31 11.80
C GLU A 365 -21.50 -9.53 12.05
N CYS A 366 -20.72 -9.48 13.13
CA CYS A 366 -19.82 -10.55 13.54
C CYS A 366 -19.65 -10.53 15.07
N GLU A 367 -19.18 -11.64 15.64
CA GLU A 367 -18.65 -11.62 16.99
C GLU A 367 -17.28 -10.90 16.96
N PRO A 368 -17.10 -9.78 17.69
CA PRO A 368 -15.85 -9.05 17.67
C PRO A 368 -14.68 -9.93 18.11
N SER A 369 -13.60 -9.93 17.31
CA SER A 369 -12.40 -10.69 17.62
C SER A 369 -11.78 -10.21 18.94
N GLU A 370 -10.90 -11.02 19.53
CA GLU A 370 -10.23 -10.67 20.79
C GLU A 370 -9.48 -9.33 20.74
N LEU A 371 -9.13 -8.86 19.55
CA LEU A 371 -8.49 -7.56 19.32
C LEU A 371 -9.38 -6.37 19.74
N PHE A 372 -10.69 -6.56 19.69
CA PHE A 372 -11.71 -5.56 19.94
C PHE A 372 -12.55 -5.89 21.17
N GLN A 373 -12.04 -6.75 22.05
CA GLN A 373 -12.60 -7.01 23.37
C GLN A 373 -11.77 -6.30 24.43
N MET A 374 -12.43 -5.69 25.42
CA MET A 374 -11.73 -5.00 26.50
C MET A 374 -10.95 -6.00 27.35
N LYS A 375 -9.63 -5.79 27.48
CA LYS A 375 -8.74 -6.57 28.34
C LYS A 375 -8.14 -5.67 29.43
N LYS A 376 -7.87 -6.27 30.59
CA LYS A 376 -7.20 -5.62 31.72
C LYS A 376 -5.69 -5.82 31.57
N TYR A 377 -4.95 -4.71 31.54
CA TYR A 377 -3.49 -4.72 31.49
C TYR A 377 -2.92 -4.20 32.81
N SER A 378 -1.92 -4.92 33.33
CA SER A 378 -1.13 -4.44 34.47
C SER A 378 -0.13 -3.40 33.99
N VAL A 379 -0.05 -2.28 34.72
CA VAL A 379 0.81 -1.17 34.36
C VAL A 379 2.24 -1.44 34.85
N PRO A 380 3.29 -1.12 34.07
CA PRO A 380 4.67 -1.26 34.54
C PRO A 380 4.93 -0.48 35.83
N PRO A 381 5.79 -0.97 36.75
CA PRO A 381 6.02 -0.36 38.07
C PRO A 381 6.43 1.12 37.99
N LEU A 382 7.18 1.50 36.96
CA LEU A 382 7.62 2.87 36.70
C LEU A 382 6.45 3.84 36.49
N ILE A 383 5.41 3.39 35.79
CA ILE A 383 4.22 4.20 35.47
C ILE A 383 3.23 4.16 36.64
N GLN A 384 3.14 3.02 37.35
CA GLN A 384 2.36 2.89 38.58
C GLN A 384 2.83 3.90 39.65
N ALA A 385 4.14 4.13 39.78
CA ALA A 385 4.70 5.12 40.70
C ALA A 385 4.35 6.58 40.34
N VAL A 386 4.07 6.87 39.07
CA VAL A 386 3.78 8.23 38.57
C VAL A 386 2.28 8.52 38.52
N LEU A 387 1.46 7.54 38.10
CA LEU A 387 0.01 7.71 37.88
C LEU A 387 -0.87 7.07 38.96
N GLY A 388 -0.32 6.21 39.83
CA GLY A 388 -1.07 5.55 40.90
C GLY A 388 -2.10 4.50 40.43
N TRP A 389 -2.09 4.13 39.15
CA TRP A 389 -3.01 3.13 38.58
C TRP A 389 -2.33 1.75 38.50
N GLU A 390 -2.97 0.73 39.06
CA GLU A 390 -2.45 -0.66 39.03
C GLU A 390 -2.87 -1.40 37.76
N THR A 391 -4.08 -1.13 37.27
CA THR A 391 -4.65 -1.76 36.08
C THR A 391 -5.32 -0.73 35.19
N VAL A 392 -5.22 -0.93 33.87
CA VAL A 392 -5.89 -0.12 32.86
C VAL A 392 -6.72 -1.03 31.95
N ASN A 393 -7.97 -0.65 31.72
CA ASN A 393 -8.84 -1.28 30.73
C ASN A 393 -8.57 -0.63 29.38
N MET A 394 -8.15 -1.43 28.40
CA MET A 394 -7.97 -0.95 27.03
C MET A 394 -8.25 -2.07 26.04
N TYR A 395 -8.64 -1.68 24.83
CA TYR A 395 -8.75 -2.61 23.71
C TYR A 395 -7.34 -2.94 23.20
N PRO A 396 -7.01 -4.20 22.89
CA PRO A 396 -5.73 -4.54 22.24
C PRO A 396 -5.48 -3.73 20.97
N PHE A 397 -6.54 -3.43 20.19
CA PHE A 397 -6.47 -2.55 19.02
C PHE A 397 -5.85 -1.17 19.31
N GLN A 398 -6.04 -0.62 20.50
CA GLN A 398 -5.46 0.67 20.88
C GLN A 398 -3.92 0.64 20.94
N MET A 399 -3.30 -0.52 21.19
CA MET A 399 -1.84 -0.67 21.10
C MET A 399 -1.38 -0.61 19.63
N HIS A 400 -2.14 -1.22 18.73
CA HIS A 400 -1.87 -1.13 17.29
C HIS A 400 -2.09 0.29 16.76
N SER A 401 -3.15 0.97 17.18
CA SER A 401 -3.40 2.39 16.87
C SER A 401 -2.22 3.28 17.25
N PHE A 402 -1.58 3.02 18.40
CA PHE A 402 -0.38 3.74 18.82
C PHE A 402 0.80 3.49 17.87
N ALA A 403 1.02 2.25 17.45
CA ALA A 403 2.06 1.91 16.47
C ALA A 403 1.82 2.61 15.10
N LEU A 404 0.58 2.58 14.62
CA LEU A 404 0.17 3.26 13.38
C LEU A 404 0.37 4.79 13.46
N SER A 405 0.01 5.39 14.60
CA SER A 405 0.20 6.84 14.84
C SER A 405 1.68 7.24 14.89
N THR A 406 2.51 6.38 15.49
CA THR A 406 3.96 6.59 15.55
C THR A 406 4.56 6.52 14.14
N PHE A 407 4.15 5.54 13.34
CA PHE A 407 4.55 5.45 11.94
C PHE A 407 4.10 6.67 11.13
N ALA A 408 2.85 7.13 11.30
CA ALA A 408 2.34 8.33 10.64
C ALA A 408 3.23 9.56 10.92
N SER A 409 3.62 9.73 12.18
CA SER A 409 4.39 10.89 12.63
C SER A 409 5.82 10.88 12.13
N LEU A 410 6.46 9.70 12.09
CA LEU A 410 7.86 9.56 11.68
C LEU A 410 8.01 9.48 10.15
N ILE A 411 7.16 8.69 9.50
CA ILE A 411 7.32 8.35 8.08
C ILE A 411 6.41 9.19 7.17
N GLY A 412 5.28 9.68 7.68
CA GLY A 412 4.36 10.57 6.93
C GLY A 412 5.05 11.76 6.24
N PRO A 413 5.99 12.48 6.91
CA PRO A 413 6.74 13.57 6.28
C PRO A 413 7.57 13.16 5.06
N PHE A 414 8.02 11.91 4.98
CA PHE A 414 8.77 11.42 3.82
C PHE A 414 7.88 11.28 2.59
N GLY A 415 6.59 10.91 2.74
CA GLY A 415 5.64 10.86 1.63
C GLY A 415 5.50 12.21 0.93
N GLY A 416 5.27 13.28 1.72
CA GLY A 416 5.21 14.65 1.20
C GLY A 416 6.53 15.14 0.62
N PHE A 417 7.67 14.68 1.17
CA PHE A 417 8.99 14.96 0.60
C PHE A 417 9.18 14.31 -0.77
N PHE A 418 8.82 13.04 -0.95
CA PHE A 418 8.91 12.35 -2.24
C PHE A 418 8.02 13.01 -3.29
N ALA A 419 6.78 13.34 -2.93
CA ALA A 419 5.87 14.07 -3.81
C ALA A 419 6.42 15.44 -4.20
N SER A 420 6.98 16.20 -3.23
CA SER A 420 7.64 17.47 -3.55
C SER A 420 8.88 17.30 -4.41
N GLY A 421 9.68 16.25 -4.21
CA GLY A 421 10.86 15.96 -5.03
C GLY A 421 10.48 15.64 -6.48
N PHE A 422 9.46 14.79 -6.64
CA PHE A 422 8.88 14.47 -7.95
C PHE A 422 8.40 15.72 -8.68
N LYS A 423 7.62 16.58 -8.01
CA LYS A 423 7.12 17.82 -8.60
C LYS A 423 8.26 18.75 -9.06
N ARG A 424 9.33 18.86 -8.27
CA ARG A 424 10.51 19.67 -8.62
C ARG A 424 11.28 19.11 -9.81
N ALA A 425 11.38 17.78 -9.95
CA ALA A 425 12.03 17.14 -11.09
C ALA A 425 11.33 17.48 -12.42
N PHE A 426 10.02 17.69 -12.40
CA PHE A 426 9.23 18.12 -13.58
C PHE A 426 8.97 19.62 -13.65
N LYS A 427 9.62 20.44 -12.79
CA LYS A 427 9.42 21.90 -12.71
C LYS A 427 7.94 22.32 -12.51
N ILE A 428 7.12 21.46 -11.90
CA ILE A 428 5.72 21.73 -11.55
C ILE A 428 5.56 22.01 -10.05
N LYS A 429 4.53 22.77 -9.68
CA LYS A 429 4.26 23.12 -8.27
C LYS A 429 3.23 22.21 -7.60
N ASP A 430 2.17 21.87 -8.33
CA ASP A 430 1.04 21.05 -7.91
C ASP A 430 0.73 20.04 -9.01
N PHE A 431 0.21 18.85 -8.68
CA PHE A 431 -0.09 17.83 -9.70
C PHE A 431 -1.26 18.24 -10.59
N ALA A 432 -2.24 18.97 -10.03
CA ALA A 432 -3.38 19.54 -10.74
C ALA A 432 -4.06 20.64 -9.91
N ASP A 433 -5.02 21.35 -10.51
CA ASP A 433 -5.86 22.36 -9.84
C ASP A 433 -7.30 21.84 -9.63
N THR A 434 -7.42 20.58 -9.20
CA THR A 434 -8.70 19.86 -9.13
C THR A 434 -9.62 20.41 -8.03
N ILE A 435 -9.05 20.88 -6.91
CA ILE A 435 -9.83 21.45 -5.81
C ILE A 435 -9.41 22.92 -5.60
N PRO A 436 -10.33 23.90 -5.70
CA PRO A 436 -10.00 25.31 -5.58
C PRO A 436 -9.35 25.65 -4.24
N GLY A 437 -8.14 26.25 -4.30
CA GLY A 437 -7.34 26.62 -3.13
C GLY A 437 -6.74 25.44 -2.36
N HIS A 438 -6.79 24.22 -2.91
CA HIS A 438 -6.43 22.96 -2.26
C HIS A 438 -5.49 22.07 -3.10
N GLY A 439 -5.11 22.47 -4.32
CA GLY A 439 -4.18 21.71 -5.18
C GLY A 439 -4.82 20.45 -5.79
N GLY A 440 -3.98 19.50 -6.18
CA GLY A 440 -4.39 18.24 -6.79
C GLY A 440 -4.97 17.27 -5.78
N ILE A 441 -5.68 16.24 -6.26
CA ILE A 441 -6.08 15.12 -5.40
C ILE A 441 -4.83 14.30 -5.02
N MET A 442 -3.89 14.10 -5.96
CA MET A 442 -2.63 13.40 -5.69
C MET A 442 -1.80 14.09 -4.60
N ASP A 443 -1.79 15.43 -4.55
CA ASP A 443 -1.12 16.22 -3.49
C ASP A 443 -1.66 15.95 -2.08
N ARG A 444 -2.82 15.29 -1.94
CA ARG A 444 -3.49 15.03 -0.65
C ARG A 444 -3.41 13.58 -0.22
N PHE A 445 -3.08 12.68 -1.14
CA PHE A 445 -3.05 11.24 -0.93
C PHE A 445 -1.65 10.65 -1.01
N ASP A 446 -0.61 11.46 -1.23
CA ASP A 446 0.80 11.05 -1.29
C ASP A 446 1.28 10.34 -0.01
N CYS A 447 1.03 10.94 1.16
CA CYS A 447 1.30 10.36 2.47
C CYS A 447 0.35 9.20 2.80
N GLN A 448 -0.88 9.24 2.29
CA GLN A 448 -1.90 8.20 2.52
C GLN A 448 -1.56 6.91 1.79
N TYR A 449 -0.94 6.97 0.61
CA TYR A 449 -0.49 5.78 -0.11
C TYR A 449 0.59 5.03 0.68
N LEU A 450 1.57 5.74 1.23
CA LEU A 450 2.59 5.12 2.07
C LEU A 450 1.96 4.49 3.32
N MET A 451 1.05 5.20 3.98
CA MET A 451 0.31 4.69 5.13
C MET A 451 -0.49 3.41 4.79
N ALA A 452 -1.16 3.36 3.64
CA ALA A 452 -1.96 2.21 3.24
C ALA A 452 -1.13 0.93 3.07
N THR A 453 0.03 1.02 2.41
CA THR A 453 0.95 -0.11 2.29
C THR A 453 1.40 -0.59 3.66
N PHE A 454 1.79 0.34 4.53
CA PHE A 454 2.25 -0.01 5.87
C PHE A 454 1.17 -0.72 6.67
N VAL A 455 -0.06 -0.21 6.67
CA VAL A 455 -1.19 -0.83 7.38
C VAL A 455 -1.45 -2.24 6.86
N HIS A 456 -1.38 -2.45 5.53
CA HIS A 456 -1.60 -3.76 4.95
C HIS A 456 -0.54 -4.79 5.39
N VAL A 457 0.73 -4.39 5.30
CA VAL A 457 1.85 -5.23 5.78
C VAL A 457 1.72 -5.46 7.28
N TYR A 458 1.38 -4.43 8.06
CA TYR A 458 1.21 -4.51 9.50
C TYR A 458 0.10 -5.50 9.90
N ILE A 459 -1.07 -5.43 9.26
CA ILE A 459 -2.17 -6.38 9.47
C ILE A 459 -1.71 -7.79 9.11
N THR A 460 -1.05 -7.96 7.97
CA THR A 460 -0.62 -9.28 7.50
C THR A 460 0.45 -9.91 8.37
N SER A 461 1.38 -9.12 8.90
CA SER A 461 2.49 -9.61 9.71
C SER A 461 2.16 -9.79 11.18
N PHE A 462 1.39 -8.87 11.79
CA PHE A 462 1.20 -8.83 13.24
C PHE A 462 -0.21 -9.21 13.70
N ILE A 463 -1.22 -9.13 12.82
CA ILE A 463 -2.63 -9.30 13.20
C ILE A 463 -3.24 -10.58 12.62
N ARG A 464 -2.97 -10.88 11.35
CA ARG A 464 -3.50 -12.06 10.66
C ARG A 464 -2.86 -13.33 11.23
N GLY A 465 -3.47 -13.87 12.27
CA GLY A 465 -3.37 -15.29 12.60
C GLY A 465 -4.22 -16.13 11.63
N PRO A 466 -3.92 -17.42 11.44
CA PRO A 466 -4.74 -18.30 10.61
C PRO A 466 -6.17 -18.41 11.18
N ASN A 467 -7.14 -17.77 10.53
CA ASN A 467 -8.54 -17.86 10.92
C ASN A 467 -9.09 -19.24 10.49
N PRO A 468 -9.49 -20.11 11.42
CA PRO A 468 -9.92 -21.48 11.10
C PRO A 468 -11.13 -21.51 10.18
N SER A 469 -12.03 -20.51 10.27
CA SER A 469 -13.22 -20.41 9.44
C SER A 469 -12.88 -20.09 7.98
N LYS A 470 -11.88 -19.22 7.75
CA LYS A 470 -11.40 -18.89 6.40
C LYS A 470 -10.63 -20.06 5.80
N LEU A 471 -9.79 -20.72 6.59
CA LEU A 471 -9.08 -21.94 6.20
C LEU A 471 -10.08 -23.04 5.82
N LEU A 472 -11.13 -23.25 6.61
CA LEU A 472 -12.16 -24.24 6.32
C LEU A 472 -12.93 -23.91 5.04
N LYS A 473 -13.31 -22.64 4.81
CA LYS A 473 -13.93 -22.20 3.54
C LYS A 473 -13.02 -22.51 2.34
N GLN A 474 -11.71 -22.27 2.45
CA GLN A 474 -10.75 -22.62 1.40
C GLN A 474 -10.66 -24.13 1.17
N LEU A 475 -10.64 -24.92 2.25
CA LEU A 475 -10.64 -26.38 2.14
C LEU A 475 -11.92 -26.90 1.45
N LEU A 476 -13.07 -26.30 1.73
CA LEU A 476 -14.35 -26.70 1.12
C LEU A 476 -14.47 -26.37 -0.38
N ILE A 477 -13.60 -25.51 -0.92
CA ILE A 477 -13.54 -25.21 -2.36
C ILE A 477 -12.74 -26.28 -3.13
N LEU A 478 -11.86 -27.03 -2.45
CA LEU A 478 -11.04 -28.07 -3.07
C LEU A 478 -11.89 -29.22 -3.62
N GLN A 479 -11.32 -30.03 -4.51
CA GLN A 479 -11.97 -31.25 -4.97
C GLN A 479 -12.17 -32.24 -3.81
N PRO A 480 -13.24 -33.07 -3.82
CA PRO A 480 -13.53 -34.00 -2.72
C PRO A 480 -12.37 -34.93 -2.34
N GLU A 481 -11.57 -35.36 -3.32
CA GLU A 481 -10.38 -36.19 -3.10
C GLU A 481 -9.29 -35.46 -2.31
N GLN A 482 -9.04 -34.19 -2.66
CA GLN A 482 -8.09 -33.33 -1.95
C GLN A 482 -8.58 -33.00 -0.54
N GLN A 483 -9.88 -32.74 -0.37
CA GLN A 483 -10.48 -32.54 0.96
C GLN A 483 -10.25 -33.74 1.88
N LEU A 484 -10.46 -34.96 1.35
CA LEU A 484 -10.26 -36.20 2.09
C LEU A 484 -8.78 -36.44 2.43
N SER A 485 -7.87 -36.12 1.51
CA SER A 485 -6.42 -36.21 1.74
C SER A 485 -5.96 -35.27 2.87
N VAL A 486 -6.39 -34.00 2.84
CA VAL A 486 -6.09 -33.02 3.89
C VAL A 486 -6.65 -33.47 5.23
N TYR A 487 -7.90 -33.96 5.27
CA TYR A 487 -8.51 -34.48 6.50
C TYR A 487 -7.72 -35.66 7.09
N LYS A 488 -7.31 -36.63 6.26
CA LYS A 488 -6.52 -37.79 6.70
C LYS A 488 -5.17 -37.37 7.26
N THR A 489 -4.46 -36.48 6.55
CA THR A 489 -3.14 -35.96 6.97
C THR A 489 -3.25 -35.18 8.28
N LEU A 490 -4.22 -34.28 8.39
CA LEU A 490 -4.48 -33.52 9.61
C LEU A 490 -4.84 -34.46 10.78
N LYS A 491 -5.68 -35.45 10.54
CA LYS A 491 -6.02 -36.47 11.56
C LYS A 491 -4.78 -37.23 12.03
N SER A 492 -3.91 -37.68 11.12
CA SER A 492 -2.67 -38.37 11.48
C SER A 492 -1.78 -37.52 12.37
N HIS A 493 -1.56 -36.25 12.02
CA HIS A 493 -0.77 -35.33 12.85
C HIS A 493 -1.42 -35.02 14.21
N LEU A 494 -2.74 -34.93 14.28
CA LEU A 494 -3.44 -34.71 15.55
C LEU A 494 -3.35 -35.93 16.47
N VAL A 495 -3.34 -37.14 15.90
CA VAL A 495 -3.11 -38.39 16.65
C VAL A 495 -1.66 -38.49 17.12
N GLU A 496 -0.70 -38.18 16.26
CA GLU A 496 0.73 -38.17 16.59
C GLU A 496 1.07 -37.16 17.70
N LYS A 497 0.46 -35.96 17.66
CA LYS A 497 0.58 -34.95 18.73
C LYS A 497 -0.19 -35.31 20.00
N GLY A 498 -0.89 -36.45 20.05
CA GLY A 498 -1.68 -36.89 21.20
C GLY A 498 -2.92 -36.02 21.49
N ILE A 499 -3.34 -35.17 20.55
CA ILE A 499 -4.52 -34.31 20.69
C ILE A 499 -5.80 -35.11 20.41
N LEU A 500 -5.73 -36.06 19.48
CA LEU A 500 -6.82 -36.98 19.15
C LEU A 500 -6.48 -38.40 19.64
N GLN A 501 -7.39 -39.03 20.36
CA GLN A 501 -7.22 -40.44 20.71
C GLN A 501 -7.30 -41.31 19.43
N PRO A 502 -6.44 -42.35 19.29
CA PRO A 502 -6.59 -43.32 18.23
C PRO A 502 -7.99 -43.93 18.32
N SER A 503 -8.71 -43.98 17.20
CA SER A 503 -10.02 -44.64 17.18
C SER A 503 -9.85 -46.09 17.63
N LEU A 504 -10.35 -46.42 18.83
CA LEU A 504 -10.50 -47.81 19.26
C LEU A 504 -11.39 -48.50 18.23
N ARG A 505 -10.82 -49.42 17.44
CA ARG A 505 -11.60 -50.37 16.65
C ARG A 505 -12.35 -51.26 17.65
N GLY A 506 -13.67 -51.08 17.71
CA GLY A 506 -14.61 -52.10 18.18
C GLY A 506 -14.94 -53.06 17.04
#